data_AF-A0A7X7QYG3-F1
#
_entry.id   AF-A0A7X7QYG3-F1
#
_cell.length_a   1.000
_cell.length_b   1.000
_cell.length_c   1.000
_cell.angle_alpha   90.00
_cell.angle_beta   90.00
_cell.angle_gamma   90.00
#
_symmetry.space_group_name_H-M   'P 1'
#
loop_
_entity.id
_entity.type
_entity.pdbx_description
1 polymer ?
#
loop_
_entity_poly.entity_id
_entity_poly.type
_entity_poly.pdbx_seq_one_letter_code
_entity_poly.pdbx_strand_id
1 'polypeptide(L)'
;MPVATPSETSTPQPRPALWRLAALAAGALVAATVLSPFIFRIIRAAAASVHAGRAALIDDVIEAPFCDVFTRTAVVCLVLAVVAGWRWLRVRIEWRRMFRLKRAPLRAAVWLVLGVLSICLLFAAQVHAGLWLWRGRAAGDIARRVLVSFFNAVPVGVIEELVFRGIILGYLLQCLSKHRALLLSAVIFAVPHLFSIEHFLRPIKDVAVDGTSWHAGWTQLGLYLSLLRDPLALAPGLIGLFFAGWLLAELAVRTKSLWASIGMHTGWVFAIKALGQAWRWNKAPAANAGPAWFYGEKYIATGVLGWILLAVLVCLVNGMLAYAVFRVLSALVSSLPRAAVVRLGRLLGRAGYYVDVRHRPVALANIALAFPERTEAERREIARRSFETLGVTCLEVLTFRTIADDFLSIAKPEGLEHIAAAHAQGRGIVFFTGHYASWELLAVGCGVLHYPFTAVARPFQNEWIYAHIQKVRRSAGIEILDKKGISSDVLACLRANGMVGFVGDQYAGSGGLFVDFFGVPASTSPAMATFARKTGAALIPAFDHLMPDGTHHPVIHPPVTLRRTDDAAADVRAMTQDLMAVLEREIREQPWQWLWAHRKWRRRKGSE
;
A
#
# COMPACT_ATOMS: atom_id res chain seq x y z
N MET A 1 13.11 -35.23 25.26
CA MET A 1 14.22 -34.77 24.40
C MET A 1 13.78 -33.49 23.70
N PRO A 2 14.50 -32.37 23.79
CA PRO A 2 14.10 -31.15 23.11
C PRO A 2 14.31 -31.35 21.60
N VAL A 3 13.22 -31.30 20.85
CA VAL A 3 13.22 -31.39 19.39
C VAL A 3 13.89 -30.14 18.84
N ALA A 4 15.05 -30.32 18.22
CA ALA A 4 15.75 -29.27 17.50
C ALA A 4 14.83 -28.71 16.39
N THR A 5 14.51 -27.42 16.50
CA THR A 5 13.88 -26.66 15.43
C THR A 5 14.77 -26.70 14.19
N PRO A 6 14.27 -27.09 13.00
CA PRO A 6 15.05 -26.97 11.78
C PRO A 6 15.26 -25.48 11.50
N SER A 7 16.52 -25.05 11.60
CA SER A 7 16.96 -23.72 11.20
C SER A 7 16.58 -23.47 9.74
N GLU A 8 15.93 -22.33 9.50
CA GLU A 8 15.59 -21.77 8.21
C GLU A 8 16.69 -21.98 7.15
N THR A 9 16.45 -22.78 6.13
CA THR A 9 17.11 -22.56 4.82
C THR A 9 16.35 -21.45 4.09
N SER A 10 16.29 -20.27 4.69
CA SER A 10 16.12 -19.06 3.89
C SER A 10 17.40 -18.95 3.06
N THR A 11 17.29 -18.97 1.74
CA THR A 11 18.41 -18.51 0.92
C THR A 11 18.80 -17.13 1.44
N PRO A 12 20.03 -16.93 1.94
CA PRO A 12 20.40 -15.68 2.58
C PRO A 12 20.15 -14.56 1.58
N GLN A 13 19.33 -13.57 1.96
CA GLN A 13 19.13 -12.40 1.12
C GLN A 13 20.51 -11.84 0.77
N PRO A 14 20.81 -11.60 -0.52
CA PRO A 14 22.11 -11.09 -0.91
C PRO A 14 22.33 -9.75 -0.21
N ARG A 15 23.43 -9.62 0.54
CA ARG A 15 23.78 -8.36 1.19
C ARG A 15 23.85 -7.25 0.13
N PRO A 16 23.26 -6.06 0.38
CA PRO A 16 23.33 -4.98 -0.59
C PRO A 16 24.80 -4.58 -0.76
N ALA A 17 25.28 -4.63 -1.99
CA ALA A 17 26.60 -4.13 -2.37
C ALA A 17 26.52 -2.61 -2.50
N LEU A 18 26.27 -1.91 -1.39
CA LEU A 18 26.10 -0.45 -1.35
C LEU A 18 27.29 0.30 -1.95
N TRP A 19 28.48 -0.27 -1.84
CA TRP A 19 29.69 0.23 -2.48
C TRP A 19 29.56 0.32 -4.02
N ARG A 20 28.75 -0.53 -4.67
CA ARG A 20 28.49 -0.44 -6.12
C ARG A 20 27.67 0.78 -6.48
N LEU A 21 26.65 1.08 -5.68
CA LEU A 21 25.87 2.33 -5.85
C LEU A 21 26.76 3.55 -5.61
N ALA A 22 27.60 3.51 -4.57
CA ALA A 22 28.55 4.58 -4.28
C ALA A 22 29.58 4.75 -5.41
N ALA A 23 30.10 3.66 -5.97
CA ALA A 23 31.06 3.68 -7.08
C ALA A 23 30.44 4.26 -8.36
N LEU A 24 29.19 3.88 -8.70
CA LEU A 24 28.48 4.46 -9.84
C LEU A 24 28.23 5.96 -9.64
N ALA A 25 27.83 6.38 -8.44
CA ALA A 25 27.61 7.79 -8.12
C ALA A 25 28.92 8.59 -8.18
N ALA A 26 30.02 8.07 -7.62
CA ALA A 26 31.33 8.70 -7.69
C ALA A 26 31.84 8.81 -9.13
N GLY A 27 31.74 7.74 -9.92
CA GLY A 27 32.11 7.74 -11.33
C GLY A 27 31.30 8.74 -12.15
N ALA A 28 29.99 8.83 -11.90
CA ALA A 28 29.13 9.82 -12.55
C ALA A 28 29.52 11.27 -12.19
N LEU A 29 29.89 11.52 -10.93
CA LEU A 29 30.31 12.85 -10.48
C LEU A 29 31.65 13.26 -11.11
N VAL A 30 32.61 12.33 -11.19
CA VAL A 30 33.89 12.56 -11.90
C VAL A 30 33.65 12.82 -13.38
N ALA A 31 32.80 12.01 -14.03
CA ALA A 31 32.46 12.22 -15.44
C ALA A 31 31.83 13.60 -15.67
N ALA A 32 30.90 14.02 -14.82
CA ALA A 32 30.29 15.34 -14.92
C ALA A 32 31.26 16.49 -14.70
N THR A 33 32.20 16.29 -13.77
CA THR A 33 33.29 17.23 -13.49
C THR A 33 34.19 17.44 -14.71
N VAL A 34 34.48 16.37 -15.45
CA VAL A 34 35.28 16.44 -16.66
C VAL A 34 34.48 16.96 -17.86
N LEU A 35 33.23 16.53 -18.03
CA LEU A 35 32.43 16.82 -19.23
C LEU A 35 31.78 18.21 -19.24
N SER A 36 31.43 18.75 -18.06
CA SER A 36 30.67 20.00 -17.97
C SER A 36 31.34 21.22 -18.62
N PRO A 37 32.67 21.45 -18.55
CA PRO A 37 33.31 22.56 -19.27
C PRO A 37 33.20 22.42 -20.80
N PHE A 38 33.33 21.20 -21.33
CA PHE A 38 33.19 20.95 -22.76
C PHE A 38 31.75 21.20 -23.22
N ILE A 39 30.76 20.69 -22.47
CA ILE A 39 29.34 20.91 -22.76
C ILE A 39 29.02 22.41 -22.70
N PHE A 40 29.54 23.12 -21.70
CA PHE A 40 29.35 24.57 -21.56
C PHE A 40 29.89 25.33 -22.77
N ARG A 41 31.12 25.00 -23.24
CA ARG A 41 31.70 25.60 -24.46
C ARG A 41 30.86 25.29 -25.70
N ILE A 42 30.35 24.07 -25.86
CA ILE A 42 29.49 23.69 -26.98
C ILE A 42 28.20 24.50 -26.96
N ILE A 43 27.54 24.64 -25.79
CA ILE A 43 26.33 25.45 -25.64
C ILE A 43 26.61 26.91 -26.02
N ARG A 44 27.73 27.49 -25.54
CA ARG A 44 28.11 28.88 -25.85
C ARG A 44 28.46 29.08 -27.33
N ALA A 45 29.14 28.12 -27.96
CA ALA A 45 29.44 28.16 -29.39
C ALA A 45 28.18 28.02 -30.25
N ALA A 46 27.28 27.09 -29.89
CA ALA A 46 25.99 26.93 -30.55
C ALA A 46 25.13 28.20 -30.40
N ALA A 47 25.10 28.79 -29.21
CA ALA A 47 24.43 30.06 -28.94
C ALA A 47 24.96 31.21 -29.81
N ALA A 48 26.28 31.35 -29.93
CA ALA A 48 26.91 32.37 -30.76
C ALA A 48 26.58 32.19 -32.26
N SER A 49 26.39 30.96 -32.72
CA SER A 49 26.02 30.65 -34.11
C SER A 49 24.56 30.99 -34.48
N VAL A 50 23.70 31.22 -33.48
CA VAL A 50 22.30 31.64 -33.68
C VAL A 50 22.26 33.18 -33.67
N HIS A 51 22.53 33.83 -34.81
CA HIS A 51 22.44 35.29 -34.93
C HIS A 51 21.03 35.80 -35.26
N ALA A 52 20.61 36.82 -34.51
CA ALA A 52 19.64 37.89 -34.81
C ALA A 52 18.36 37.50 -35.58
N GLY A 53 17.29 37.16 -34.84
CA GLY A 53 15.92 37.27 -35.40
C GLY A 53 14.90 36.27 -34.90
N ARG A 54 15.29 35.20 -34.18
CA ARG A 54 14.33 34.24 -33.62
C ARG A 54 14.55 33.95 -32.14
N ALA A 55 13.70 34.63 -31.39
CA ALA A 55 12.99 34.17 -30.20
C ALA A 55 13.73 34.20 -28.86
N ALA A 56 13.19 35.04 -27.96
CA ALA A 56 13.35 35.11 -26.51
C ALA A 56 13.17 33.78 -25.73
N LEU A 57 13.12 32.65 -26.42
CA LEU A 57 13.07 31.30 -25.85
C LEU A 57 14.47 30.67 -25.70
N ILE A 58 15.47 31.18 -26.44
CA ILE A 58 16.85 30.65 -26.42
C ILE A 58 17.74 31.47 -25.47
N ASP A 59 17.46 32.76 -25.24
CA ASP A 59 18.25 33.65 -24.36
C ASP A 59 18.48 33.06 -22.96
N ASP A 60 17.46 32.43 -22.36
CA ASP A 60 17.55 31.75 -21.05
C ASP A 60 18.56 30.57 -21.04
N VAL A 61 18.85 29.96 -22.20
CA VAL A 61 19.84 28.88 -22.35
C VAL A 61 21.23 29.45 -22.62
N ILE A 62 21.30 30.57 -23.36
CA ILE A 62 22.55 31.25 -23.70
C ILE A 62 23.19 31.88 -22.46
N GLU A 63 22.39 32.45 -21.56
CA GLU A 63 22.86 33.11 -20.35
C GLU A 63 23.02 32.17 -19.15
N ALA A 64 22.80 30.86 -19.31
CA ALA A 64 22.87 29.92 -18.20
C ALA A 64 24.26 29.95 -17.53
N PRO A 65 24.34 30.11 -16.21
CA PRO A 65 25.60 30.06 -15.48
C PRO A 65 26.20 28.66 -15.51
N PHE A 66 27.53 28.56 -15.37
CA PHE A 66 28.23 27.28 -15.44
C PHE A 66 27.71 26.25 -14.44
N CYS A 67 27.32 26.69 -13.24
CA CYS A 67 26.76 25.82 -12.20
C CYS A 67 25.54 25.04 -12.69
N ASP A 68 24.67 25.64 -13.49
CA ASP A 68 23.45 25.00 -13.99
C ASP A 68 23.80 23.90 -15.01
N VAL A 69 24.79 24.17 -15.87
CA VAL A 69 25.31 23.19 -16.84
C VAL A 69 26.00 22.04 -16.11
N PHE A 70 26.82 22.31 -15.09
CA PHE A 70 27.44 21.28 -14.26
C PHE A 70 26.40 20.38 -13.62
N THR A 71 25.40 20.96 -12.96
CA THR A 71 24.32 20.24 -12.27
C THR A 71 23.54 19.33 -13.21
N ARG A 72 23.11 19.84 -14.37
CA ARG A 72 22.40 19.03 -15.38
C ARG A 72 23.28 17.90 -15.90
N THR A 73 24.56 18.18 -16.13
CA THR A 73 25.53 17.16 -16.56
C THR A 73 25.70 16.07 -15.50
N ALA A 74 25.77 16.43 -14.21
CA ALA A 74 25.87 15.49 -13.10
C ALA A 74 24.66 14.55 -13.02
N VAL A 75 23.45 15.09 -13.14
CA VAL A 75 22.23 14.28 -13.17
C VAL A 75 22.23 13.33 -14.37
N VAL A 76 22.56 13.81 -15.57
CA VAL A 76 22.63 12.98 -16.78
C VAL A 76 23.66 11.86 -16.64
N CYS A 77 24.87 12.17 -16.16
CA CYS A 77 25.91 11.18 -15.92
C CYS A 77 25.47 10.14 -14.89
N LEU A 78 24.77 10.54 -13.83
CA LEU A 78 24.24 9.62 -12.81
C LEU A 78 23.19 8.68 -13.42
N VAL A 79 22.25 9.21 -14.21
CA VAL A 79 21.25 8.41 -14.91
C VAL A 79 21.92 7.39 -15.84
N LEU A 80 22.88 7.84 -16.65
CA LEU A 80 23.63 6.96 -17.56
C LEU A 80 24.44 5.90 -16.81
N ALA A 81 25.09 6.26 -15.70
CA ALA A 81 25.84 5.32 -14.88
C ALA A 81 24.93 4.24 -14.26
N VAL A 82 23.75 4.63 -13.77
CA VAL A 82 22.78 3.66 -13.23
C VAL A 82 22.21 2.76 -14.34
N VAL A 83 21.90 3.33 -15.51
CA VAL A 83 21.38 2.57 -16.67
C VAL A 83 22.44 1.63 -17.24
N ALA A 84 23.69 2.06 -17.42
CA ALA A 84 24.78 1.21 -17.90
C ALA A 84 25.19 0.17 -16.84
N GLY A 85 25.20 0.56 -15.56
CA GLY A 85 25.57 -0.27 -14.42
C GLY A 85 24.49 -1.21 -13.90
N TRP A 86 23.28 -1.20 -14.47
CA TRP A 86 22.13 -1.97 -13.94
C TRP A 86 22.39 -3.48 -13.84
N ARG A 87 23.11 -4.06 -14.82
CA ARG A 87 23.55 -5.47 -14.81
C ARG A 87 24.59 -5.73 -13.73
N TRP A 88 25.50 -4.80 -13.51
CA TRP A 88 26.50 -4.88 -12.45
C TRP A 88 25.86 -4.81 -11.05
N LEU A 89 24.77 -4.05 -10.92
CA LEU A 89 23.93 -4.04 -9.72
C LEU A 89 23.09 -5.32 -9.54
N ARG A 90 23.04 -6.23 -10.53
CA ARG A 90 22.25 -7.47 -10.52
C ARG A 90 20.75 -7.23 -10.25
N VAL A 91 20.21 -6.08 -10.64
CA VAL A 91 18.80 -5.72 -10.41
C VAL A 91 17.91 -6.46 -11.41
N ARG A 92 16.91 -7.20 -10.91
CA ARG A 92 15.80 -7.66 -11.77
C ARG A 92 14.79 -6.54 -11.97
N ILE A 93 14.76 -5.93 -13.16
CA ILE A 93 13.76 -4.89 -13.50
C ILE A 93 12.48 -5.55 -14.04
N GLU A 94 11.39 -5.40 -13.30
CA GLU A 94 10.05 -5.87 -13.70
C GLU A 94 9.25 -4.75 -14.41
N TRP A 95 9.61 -4.41 -15.64
CA TRP A 95 8.97 -3.33 -16.42
C TRP A 95 7.43 -3.39 -16.42
N ARG A 96 6.87 -4.59 -16.61
CA ARG A 96 5.41 -4.83 -16.58
C ARG A 96 4.75 -4.47 -15.25
N ARG A 97 5.49 -4.60 -14.13
CA ARG A 97 5.00 -4.25 -12.80
C ARG A 97 5.08 -2.74 -12.57
N MET A 98 6.17 -2.11 -13.01
CA MET A 98 6.38 -0.67 -12.87
C MET A 98 5.31 0.13 -13.62
N PHE A 99 5.02 -0.27 -14.86
CA PHE A 99 4.07 0.40 -15.76
C PHE A 99 2.79 -0.42 -15.98
N ARG A 100 2.11 -0.79 -14.90
CA ARG A 100 0.78 -1.43 -15.01
C ARG A 100 -0.21 -0.45 -15.65
N LEU A 101 -0.65 -0.73 -16.88
CA LEU A 101 -1.55 0.14 -17.65
C LEU A 101 -2.96 0.27 -17.07
N LYS A 102 -3.40 -0.70 -16.26
CA LYS A 102 -4.76 -0.71 -15.69
C LYS A 102 -4.96 0.49 -14.77
N ARG A 103 -5.75 1.48 -15.22
CA ARG A 103 -6.01 2.78 -14.54
C ARG A 103 -4.75 3.65 -14.36
N ALA A 104 -3.72 3.44 -15.18
CA ALA A 104 -2.49 4.22 -15.18
C ALA A 104 -2.71 5.74 -15.31
N PRO A 105 -3.41 6.24 -16.36
CA PRO A 105 -3.55 7.69 -16.57
C PRO A 105 -4.37 8.35 -15.46
N LEU A 106 -5.45 7.71 -15.01
CA LEU A 106 -6.27 8.22 -13.91
C LEU A 106 -5.47 8.33 -12.62
N ARG A 107 -4.64 7.32 -12.29
CA ARG A 107 -3.79 7.37 -11.10
C ARG A 107 -2.75 8.49 -11.21
N ALA A 108 -2.04 8.57 -12.34
CA ALA A 108 -1.06 9.63 -12.55
C ALA A 108 -1.69 11.03 -12.44
N ALA A 109 -2.87 11.23 -13.04
CA ALA A 109 -3.59 12.50 -12.99
C ALA A 109 -4.04 12.87 -11.56
N VAL A 110 -4.62 11.93 -10.81
CA VAL A 110 -5.04 12.17 -9.42
C VAL A 110 -3.85 12.60 -8.56
N TRP A 111 -2.73 11.87 -8.65
CA TRP A 111 -1.55 12.20 -7.86
C TRP A 111 -0.85 13.48 -8.33
N LEU A 112 -0.92 13.81 -9.62
CA LEU A 112 -0.48 15.10 -10.15
C LEU A 112 -1.26 16.25 -9.55
N VAL A 113 -2.60 16.17 -9.54
CA VAL A 113 -3.46 17.19 -8.92
C VAL A 113 -3.14 17.33 -7.43
N LEU A 114 -3.02 16.21 -6.70
CA LEU A 114 -2.64 16.26 -5.28
C LEU A 114 -1.26 16.89 -5.06
N GLY A 115 -0.28 16.57 -5.91
CA GLY A 115 1.03 17.21 -5.90
C GLY A 115 0.93 18.72 -6.07
N VAL A 116 0.20 19.18 -7.10
CA VAL A 116 -0.02 20.61 -7.36
C VAL A 116 -0.69 21.29 -6.16
N LEU A 117 -1.79 20.74 -5.65
CA LEU A 117 -2.53 21.30 -4.53
C LEU A 117 -1.67 21.42 -3.27
N SER A 118 -0.82 20.42 -2.98
CA SER A 118 0.06 20.45 -1.81
C SER A 118 1.07 21.61 -1.86
N ILE A 119 1.64 21.90 -3.03
CA ILE A 119 2.55 23.03 -3.22
C ILE A 119 1.80 24.35 -3.20
N CYS A 120 0.64 24.44 -3.86
CA CYS A 120 -0.17 25.66 -3.86
C CYS A 120 -0.60 26.04 -2.44
N LEU A 121 -0.94 25.07 -1.58
CA LEU A 121 -1.30 25.31 -0.18
C LEU A 121 -0.13 25.91 0.61
N LEU A 122 1.06 25.29 0.51
CA LEU A 122 2.26 25.79 1.19
C LEU A 122 2.68 27.17 0.64
N PHE A 123 2.56 27.36 -0.66
CA PHE A 123 2.85 28.64 -1.31
C PHE A 123 1.90 29.74 -0.87
N ALA A 124 0.60 29.46 -0.78
CA ALA A 124 -0.39 30.41 -0.27
C ALA A 124 -0.07 30.84 1.17
N ALA A 125 0.40 29.92 2.01
CA ALA A 125 0.88 30.24 3.35
C ALA A 125 2.11 31.17 3.32
N GLN A 126 3.07 30.94 2.41
CA GLN A 126 4.23 31.82 2.24
C GLN A 126 3.86 33.22 1.72
N VAL A 127 2.89 33.31 0.79
CA VAL A 127 2.36 34.58 0.29
C VAL A 127 1.67 35.35 1.41
N HIS A 128 0.81 34.67 2.19
CA HIS A 128 0.15 35.25 3.35
C HIS A 128 1.15 35.75 4.41
N ALA A 129 2.27 35.03 4.58
CA ALA A 129 3.37 35.43 5.45
C ALA A 129 4.24 36.59 4.92
N GLY A 130 3.92 37.16 3.74
CA GLY A 130 4.65 38.30 3.17
C GLY A 130 6.00 37.95 2.51
N LEU A 131 6.26 36.67 2.24
CA LEU A 131 7.54 36.20 1.70
C LEU A 131 7.65 36.28 0.17
N TRP A 132 6.53 36.48 -0.52
CA TRP A 132 6.47 36.55 -1.98
C TRP A 132 5.76 37.80 -2.46
N LEU A 133 6.29 38.38 -3.54
CA LEU A 133 5.73 39.57 -4.20
C LEU A 133 5.22 39.20 -5.59
N TRP A 134 4.09 39.77 -5.98
CA TRP A 134 3.56 39.64 -7.33
C TRP A 134 4.52 40.27 -8.36
N ARG A 135 4.79 39.60 -9.48
CA ARG A 135 5.71 40.10 -10.52
C ARG A 135 5.09 41.13 -11.46
N GLY A 136 3.77 41.30 -11.47
CA GLY A 136 3.10 42.25 -12.38
C GLY A 136 3.10 41.84 -13.86
N ARG A 137 3.32 40.55 -14.18
CA ARG A 137 3.37 40.08 -15.58
C ARG A 137 1.97 40.01 -16.21
N ALA A 138 1.90 40.23 -17.52
CA ALA A 138 0.66 40.07 -18.28
C ALA A 138 0.15 38.61 -18.23
N ALA A 139 -1.18 38.43 -18.19
CA ALA A 139 -1.80 37.12 -18.03
C ALA A 139 -1.42 36.14 -19.16
N GLY A 140 -1.33 36.62 -20.41
CA GLY A 140 -0.93 35.81 -21.57
C GLY A 140 0.49 35.25 -21.45
N ASP A 141 1.44 36.05 -20.95
CA ASP A 141 2.82 35.61 -20.75
C ASP A 141 2.94 34.58 -19.62
N ILE A 142 2.16 34.77 -18.54
CA ILE A 142 2.08 33.80 -17.45
C ILE A 142 1.54 32.47 -18.00
N ALA A 143 0.42 32.49 -18.74
CA ALA A 143 -0.20 31.28 -19.30
C ALA A 143 0.77 30.50 -20.20
N ARG A 144 1.47 31.18 -21.11
CA ARG A 144 2.46 30.55 -21.99
C ARG A 144 3.60 29.90 -21.20
N ARG A 145 4.16 30.60 -20.20
CA ARG A 145 5.29 30.08 -19.40
C ARG A 145 4.87 28.96 -18.44
N VAL A 146 3.64 28.99 -17.94
CA VAL A 146 3.05 27.89 -17.16
C VAL A 146 2.91 26.64 -18.03
N LEU A 147 2.45 26.78 -19.28
CA LEU A 147 2.36 25.64 -20.20
C LEU A 147 3.73 25.01 -20.47
N VAL A 148 4.75 25.82 -20.72
CA VAL A 148 6.14 25.35 -20.87
C VAL A 148 6.63 24.65 -19.59
N SER A 149 6.28 25.18 -18.42
CA SER A 149 6.64 24.58 -17.12
C SER A 149 6.06 23.18 -16.94
N PHE A 150 4.85 22.92 -17.46
CA PHE A 150 4.23 21.59 -17.43
C PHE A 150 5.02 20.58 -18.28
N PHE A 151 5.29 20.92 -19.54
CA PHE A 151 6.06 20.05 -20.43
C PHE A 151 7.49 19.80 -19.93
N ASN A 152 8.07 20.75 -19.20
CA ASN A 152 9.37 20.58 -18.55
C ASN A 152 9.32 19.77 -17.24
N ALA A 153 8.15 19.62 -16.61
CA ALA A 153 8.01 18.88 -15.36
C ALA A 153 7.83 17.37 -15.60
N VAL A 154 7.14 16.99 -16.67
CA VAL A 154 6.83 15.58 -16.97
C VAL A 154 8.08 14.73 -17.15
N PRO A 155 9.09 15.12 -17.98
CA PRO A 155 10.30 14.31 -18.15
C PRO A 155 11.08 14.15 -16.85
N VAL A 156 11.14 15.20 -16.03
CA VAL A 156 11.81 15.17 -14.70
C VAL A 156 11.15 14.11 -13.82
N GLY A 157 9.83 14.19 -13.63
CA GLY A 157 9.10 13.23 -12.82
C GLY A 157 9.21 11.79 -13.35
N VAL A 158 9.23 11.59 -14.67
CA VAL A 158 9.35 10.24 -15.26
C VAL A 158 10.76 9.66 -15.05
N ILE A 159 11.80 10.42 -15.39
CA ILE A 159 13.19 9.95 -15.36
C ILE A 159 13.63 9.70 -13.92
N GLU A 160 13.37 10.65 -13.01
CA GLU A 160 13.80 10.52 -11.62
C GLU A 160 13.07 9.38 -10.91
N GLU A 161 11.76 9.21 -11.12
CA GLU A 161 11.03 8.11 -10.51
C GLU A 161 11.46 6.75 -11.08
N LEU A 162 11.80 6.68 -12.37
CA LEU A 162 12.35 5.47 -12.97
C LEU A 162 13.69 5.08 -12.31
N VAL A 163 14.59 6.04 -12.10
CA VAL A 163 15.90 5.79 -11.49
C VAL A 163 15.77 5.48 -9.99
N PHE A 164 15.17 6.37 -9.21
CA PHE A 164 15.15 6.24 -7.75
C PHE A 164 14.18 5.15 -7.28
N ARG A 165 12.96 5.07 -7.84
CA ARG A 165 11.92 4.16 -7.33
C ARG A 165 11.88 2.87 -8.16
N GLY A 166 12.20 2.95 -9.44
CA GLY A 166 12.28 1.79 -10.31
C GLY A 166 13.53 0.95 -10.09
N ILE A 167 14.70 1.57 -10.18
CA ILE A 167 15.99 0.85 -10.15
C ILE A 167 16.55 0.78 -8.73
N ILE A 168 16.78 1.92 -8.08
CA ILE A 168 17.47 1.97 -6.77
C ILE A 168 16.61 1.31 -5.68
N LEU A 169 15.37 1.76 -5.48
CA LEU A 169 14.47 1.15 -4.51
C LEU A 169 14.16 -0.31 -4.85
N GLY A 170 14.02 -0.63 -6.14
CA GLY A 170 13.82 -2.01 -6.62
C GLY A 170 14.97 -2.93 -6.24
N TYR A 171 16.22 -2.45 -6.36
CA TYR A 171 17.41 -3.15 -5.89
C TYR A 171 17.42 -3.31 -4.36
N LEU A 172 17.18 -2.23 -3.63
CA LEU A 172 17.19 -2.25 -2.18
C LEU A 172 16.14 -3.21 -1.61
N LEU A 173 14.94 -3.29 -2.20
CA LEU A 173 13.90 -4.23 -1.80
C LEU A 173 14.24 -5.71 -2.07
N GLN A 174 15.24 -6.00 -2.91
CA GLN A 174 15.75 -7.37 -3.13
C GLN A 174 16.78 -7.78 -2.06
N CYS A 175 17.42 -6.80 -1.42
CA CYS A 175 18.55 -7.03 -0.51
C CYS A 175 18.24 -6.67 0.95
N LEU A 176 17.19 -5.90 1.20
CA LEU A 176 16.86 -5.32 2.49
C LEU A 176 15.37 -5.51 2.81
N SER A 177 15.06 -5.43 4.11
CA SER A 177 13.67 -5.28 4.56
C SER A 177 13.06 -3.99 3.99
N LYS A 178 11.74 -4.00 3.77
CA LYS A 178 10.98 -2.85 3.23
C LYS A 178 11.36 -1.53 3.90
N HIS A 179 11.36 -1.49 5.23
CA HIS A 179 11.65 -0.28 6.01
C HIS A 179 13.07 0.25 5.76
N ARG A 180 14.08 -0.63 5.76
CA ARG A 180 15.47 -0.26 5.49
C ARG A 180 15.65 0.22 4.04
N ALA A 181 14.99 -0.45 3.09
CA ALA A 181 15.02 -0.06 1.68
C ALA A 181 14.40 1.33 1.44
N LEU A 182 13.27 1.63 2.08
CA LEU A 182 12.60 2.94 1.99
C LEU A 182 13.47 4.05 2.57
N LEU A 183 13.99 3.85 3.79
CA LEU A 183 14.87 4.82 4.46
C LEU A 183 16.12 5.11 3.63
N LEU A 184 16.80 4.07 3.18
CA LEU A 184 18.03 4.22 2.40
C LEU A 184 17.75 4.83 1.02
N SER A 185 16.65 4.46 0.36
CA SER A 185 16.24 5.09 -0.90
C SER A 185 15.93 6.58 -0.71
N ALA A 186 15.35 6.99 0.41
CA ALA A 186 15.06 8.39 0.71
C ALA A 186 16.34 9.19 0.94
N VAL A 187 17.32 8.62 1.65
CA VAL A 187 18.66 9.22 1.79
C VAL A 187 19.35 9.35 0.44
N ILE A 188 19.37 8.27 -0.37
CA ILE A 188 19.97 8.28 -1.71
C ILE A 188 19.25 9.27 -2.64
N PHE A 189 17.96 9.51 -2.45
CA PHE A 189 17.24 10.54 -3.19
C PHE A 189 17.67 11.96 -2.78
N ALA A 190 17.83 12.22 -1.48
CA ALA A 190 18.17 13.55 -0.97
C ALA A 190 19.59 14.00 -1.35
N VAL A 191 20.57 13.10 -1.40
CA VAL A 191 21.99 13.44 -1.59
C VAL A 191 22.33 14.01 -2.99
N PRO A 192 21.93 13.40 -4.13
CA PRO A 192 22.18 14.00 -5.45
C PRO A 192 21.42 15.30 -5.64
N HIS A 193 20.24 15.40 -5.03
CA HIS A 193 19.46 16.62 -5.00
C HIS A 193 20.10 17.73 -4.16
N LEU A 194 21.21 17.45 -3.45
CA LEU A 194 22.11 18.43 -2.85
C LEU A 194 22.93 19.20 -3.90
N PHE A 195 23.22 18.58 -5.04
CA PHE A 195 24.00 19.18 -6.13
C PHE A 195 23.11 19.83 -7.20
N SER A 196 21.81 19.51 -7.23
CA SER A 196 20.81 20.27 -7.99
C SER A 196 20.24 21.47 -7.25
N ILE A 197 20.84 21.78 -6.10
CA ILE A 197 20.58 22.94 -5.28
C ILE A 197 21.22 24.20 -5.92
N GLU A 198 20.77 24.54 -7.12
CA GLU A 198 20.71 25.94 -7.56
C GLU A 198 19.71 26.75 -6.69
N HIS A 199 18.89 26.01 -5.94
CA HIS A 199 17.73 26.51 -5.26
C HIS A 199 18.06 26.84 -3.78
N PHE A 200 18.34 25.87 -2.93
CA PHE A 200 18.42 26.02 -1.46
C PHE A 200 19.65 26.76 -0.89
N LEU A 201 20.66 27.10 -1.68
CA LEU A 201 21.92 27.63 -1.17
C LEU A 201 22.28 28.96 -1.84
N ARG A 202 22.03 30.05 -1.11
CA ARG A 202 22.45 31.41 -1.48
C ARG A 202 23.97 31.57 -1.73
N PRO A 203 24.91 30.86 -1.05
CA PRO A 203 26.34 31.20 -1.15
C PRO A 203 27.05 30.89 -2.48
N ILE A 204 26.59 29.88 -3.26
CA ILE A 204 27.33 29.46 -4.47
C ILE A 204 26.97 30.31 -5.70
N LYS A 205 25.78 30.94 -5.72
CA LYS A 205 25.35 31.78 -6.86
C LYS A 205 26.15 33.06 -7.01
N ASP A 206 26.72 33.56 -5.91
CA ASP A 206 27.51 34.78 -5.93
C ASP A 206 28.98 34.50 -6.31
N VAL A 207 29.38 33.23 -6.42
CA VAL A 207 30.71 32.81 -6.88
C VAL A 207 30.64 32.44 -8.36
N ALA A 208 30.92 33.41 -9.23
CA ALA A 208 30.99 33.17 -10.67
C ALA A 208 32.19 32.27 -11.01
N VAL A 209 31.92 31.04 -11.42
CA VAL A 209 32.94 30.14 -12.01
C VAL A 209 32.98 30.37 -13.51
N ASP A 210 34.14 30.72 -14.04
CA ASP A 210 34.38 30.74 -15.49
C ASP A 210 34.29 29.31 -16.05
N GLY A 211 33.14 28.99 -16.64
CA GLY A 211 32.87 27.69 -17.26
C GLY A 211 33.70 27.38 -18.50
N THR A 212 34.47 28.34 -19.02
CA THR A 212 35.32 28.12 -20.19
C THR A 212 36.64 27.45 -19.83
N SER A 213 37.06 27.44 -18.57
CA SER A 213 38.31 26.80 -18.13
C SER A 213 38.17 25.27 -17.98
N TRP A 214 39.22 24.51 -18.32
CA TRP A 214 39.17 23.02 -18.25
C TRP A 214 38.95 22.48 -16.83
N HIS A 215 39.40 23.22 -15.82
CA HIS A 215 39.27 22.86 -14.40
C HIS A 215 37.99 23.40 -13.76
N ALA A 216 37.13 24.10 -14.51
CA ALA A 216 35.92 24.73 -13.98
C ALA A 216 35.00 23.75 -13.25
N GLY A 217 34.87 22.53 -13.78
CA GLY A 217 34.10 21.48 -13.12
C GLY A 217 34.67 21.09 -11.75
N TRP A 218 36.00 21.00 -11.61
CA TRP A 218 36.65 20.67 -10.33
C TRP A 218 36.46 21.79 -9.31
N THR A 219 36.58 23.05 -9.75
CA THR A 219 36.27 24.21 -8.92
C THR A 219 34.83 24.18 -8.44
N GLN A 220 33.88 23.90 -9.33
CA GLN A 220 32.46 23.79 -8.99
C GLN A 220 32.18 22.64 -8.02
N LEU A 221 32.81 21.48 -8.21
CA LEU A 221 32.71 20.36 -7.28
C LEU A 221 33.27 20.74 -5.89
N GLY A 222 34.42 21.42 -5.83
CA GLY A 222 34.99 21.92 -4.59
C GLY A 222 34.07 22.89 -3.84
N LEU A 223 33.39 23.78 -4.57
CA LEU A 223 32.36 24.67 -4.01
C LEU A 223 31.17 23.89 -3.46
N TYR A 224 30.72 22.83 -4.13
CA TYR A 224 29.65 21.99 -3.58
C TYR A 224 30.09 21.22 -2.34
N LEU A 225 31.32 20.72 -2.31
CA LEU A 225 31.85 20.00 -1.14
C LEU A 225 32.13 20.92 0.05
N SER A 226 32.45 22.20 -0.18
CA SER A 226 32.67 23.16 0.91
C SER A 226 31.42 23.41 1.74
N LEU A 227 30.23 23.23 1.15
CA LEU A 227 28.95 23.31 1.86
C LEU A 227 28.83 22.31 3.00
N LEU A 228 29.50 21.16 2.90
CA LEU A 228 29.49 20.14 3.97
C LEU A 228 30.09 20.67 5.28
N ARG A 229 30.77 21.83 5.26
CA ARG A 229 31.30 22.52 6.44
C ARG A 229 30.23 23.25 7.25
N ASP A 230 29.06 23.52 6.67
CA ASP A 230 27.91 24.14 7.37
C ASP A 230 26.68 23.21 7.34
N PRO A 231 26.62 22.24 8.27
CA PRO A 231 25.51 21.28 8.32
C PRO A 231 24.17 21.94 8.65
N LEU A 232 24.16 23.09 9.35
CA LEU A 232 22.92 23.78 9.73
C LEU A 232 22.28 24.47 8.52
N ALA A 233 23.07 24.99 7.59
CA ALA A 233 22.56 25.51 6.32
C ALA A 233 22.00 24.40 5.40
N LEU A 234 22.55 23.18 5.47
CA LEU A 234 22.14 22.06 4.62
C LEU A 234 20.95 21.26 5.18
N ALA A 235 20.86 21.15 6.50
CA ALA A 235 19.89 20.29 7.16
C ALA A 235 18.43 20.54 6.73
N PRO A 236 17.93 21.80 6.62
CA PRO A 236 16.55 22.04 6.25
C PRO A 236 16.16 21.47 4.88
N GLY A 237 17.04 21.63 3.88
CA GLY A 237 16.82 21.08 2.55
C GLY A 237 16.90 19.55 2.53
N LEU A 238 17.88 18.98 3.23
CA LEU A 238 18.06 17.52 3.33
C LEU A 238 16.86 16.85 4.00
N ILE A 239 16.33 17.43 5.08
CA ILE A 239 15.15 16.90 5.78
C ILE A 239 13.92 16.91 4.87
N GLY A 240 13.66 18.04 4.19
CA GLY A 240 12.53 18.14 3.27
C GLY A 240 12.63 17.17 2.10
N LEU A 241 13.80 17.07 1.46
CA LEU A 241 14.07 16.13 0.38
C LEU A 241 14.02 14.68 0.83
N PHE A 242 14.46 14.38 2.06
CA PHE A 242 14.33 13.06 2.64
C PHE A 242 12.86 12.65 2.80
N PHE A 243 12.01 13.52 3.36
CA PHE A 243 10.59 13.22 3.50
C PHE A 243 9.86 13.11 2.16
N ALA A 244 10.17 13.97 1.19
CA ALA A 244 9.67 13.85 -0.17
C ALA A 244 10.13 12.53 -0.82
N GLY A 245 11.41 12.20 -0.60
CA GLY A 245 12.07 10.95 -0.96
C GLY A 245 11.31 9.72 -0.51
N TRP A 246 11.02 9.69 0.79
CA TRP A 246 10.27 8.64 1.47
C TRP A 246 8.84 8.56 0.95
N LEU A 247 8.11 9.67 0.88
CA LEU A 247 6.72 9.68 0.42
C LEU A 247 6.56 9.04 -0.96
N LEU A 248 7.41 9.44 -1.92
CA LEU A 248 7.41 8.88 -3.27
C LEU A 248 7.78 7.39 -3.30
N ALA A 249 8.74 6.97 -2.46
CA ALA A 249 9.11 5.56 -2.31
C ALA A 249 7.96 4.72 -1.73
N GLU A 250 7.25 5.22 -0.71
CA GLU A 250 6.08 4.57 -0.13
C GLU A 250 4.95 4.44 -1.16
N LEU A 251 4.68 5.50 -1.95
CA LEU A 251 3.70 5.49 -3.05
C LEU A 251 4.02 4.39 -4.08
N ALA A 252 5.28 4.26 -4.49
CA ALA A 252 5.70 3.26 -5.46
C ALA A 252 5.48 1.84 -4.93
N VAL A 253 5.86 1.57 -3.68
CA VAL A 253 5.69 0.25 -3.04
C VAL A 253 4.20 -0.09 -2.88
N ARG A 254 3.40 0.85 -2.39
CA ARG A 254 1.97 0.62 -2.12
C ARG A 254 1.13 0.44 -3.35
N THR A 255 1.31 1.31 -4.34
CA THR A 255 0.54 1.23 -5.58
C THR A 255 1.05 0.14 -6.51
N LYS A 256 2.22 -0.44 -6.18
CA LYS A 256 2.92 -1.48 -6.96
C LYS A 256 3.15 -1.02 -8.41
N SER A 257 3.43 0.27 -8.59
CA SER A 257 3.60 0.96 -9.86
C SER A 257 4.22 2.35 -9.64
N LEU A 258 4.83 2.94 -10.68
CA LEU A 258 5.40 4.29 -10.61
C LEU A 258 4.38 5.41 -10.90
N TRP A 259 3.19 5.13 -11.43
CA TRP A 259 2.26 6.18 -11.88
C TRP A 259 1.87 7.17 -10.78
N ALA A 260 1.73 6.71 -9.54
CA ALA A 260 1.41 7.57 -8.41
C ALA A 260 2.57 8.49 -8.03
N SER A 261 3.79 7.95 -7.98
CA SER A 261 4.96 8.73 -7.62
C SER A 261 5.35 9.69 -8.75
N ILE A 262 5.26 9.27 -10.02
CA ILE A 262 5.43 10.12 -11.21
C ILE A 262 4.43 11.28 -11.18
N GLY A 263 3.15 10.99 -10.94
CA GLY A 263 2.11 12.01 -10.85
C GLY A 263 2.43 13.04 -9.78
N MET A 264 2.62 12.58 -8.54
CA MET A 264 2.93 13.45 -7.39
C MET A 264 4.17 14.32 -7.64
N HIS A 265 5.26 13.71 -8.10
CA HIS A 265 6.52 14.40 -8.36
C HIS A 265 6.39 15.42 -9.51
N THR A 266 5.74 15.03 -10.62
CA THR A 266 5.46 15.96 -11.73
C THR A 266 4.63 17.14 -11.26
N GLY A 267 3.61 16.90 -10.43
CA GLY A 267 2.77 17.94 -9.84
C GLY A 267 3.57 18.93 -8.98
N TRP A 268 4.51 18.44 -8.17
CA TRP A 268 5.40 19.30 -7.38
C TRP A 268 6.29 20.18 -8.25
N VAL A 269 7.01 19.57 -9.20
CA VAL A 269 7.94 20.29 -10.08
C VAL A 269 7.17 21.32 -10.92
N PHE A 270 6.01 20.95 -11.45
CA PHE A 270 5.15 21.84 -12.21
C PHE A 270 4.69 23.03 -11.37
N ALA A 271 4.12 22.79 -10.18
CA ALA A 271 3.61 23.86 -9.33
C ALA A 271 4.70 24.85 -8.91
N ILE A 272 5.87 24.35 -8.48
CA ILE A 272 7.01 25.20 -8.11
C ILE A 272 7.42 26.11 -9.29
N LYS A 273 7.57 25.54 -10.48
CA LYS A 273 7.96 26.29 -11.69
C LYS A 273 6.89 27.30 -12.11
N ALA A 274 5.61 26.89 -12.09
CA ALA A 274 4.47 27.71 -12.49
C ALA A 274 4.29 28.92 -11.56
N LEU A 275 4.33 28.71 -10.24
CA LEU A 275 4.21 29.77 -9.24
C LEU A 275 5.38 30.76 -9.34
N GLY A 276 6.59 30.25 -9.58
CA GLY A 276 7.78 31.07 -9.81
C GLY A 276 7.72 31.95 -11.07
N GLN A 277 6.83 31.69 -12.03
CA GLN A 277 6.61 32.58 -13.18
C GLN A 277 5.87 33.85 -12.80
N ALA A 278 4.94 33.75 -11.84
CA ALA A 278 4.03 34.81 -11.45
C ALA A 278 4.52 35.59 -10.21
N TRP A 279 5.34 34.96 -9.37
CA TRP A 279 5.79 35.52 -8.09
C TRP A 279 7.31 35.61 -7.99
N ARG A 280 7.81 36.60 -7.24
CA ARG A 280 9.23 36.76 -6.91
C ARG A 280 9.43 36.66 -5.40
N TRP A 281 10.50 35.99 -4.99
CA TRP A 281 10.90 35.91 -3.59
C TRP A 281 11.25 37.29 -3.04
N ASN A 282 10.74 37.61 -1.85
CA ASN A 282 11.06 38.85 -1.16
C ASN A 282 12.41 38.70 -0.41
N LYS A 283 13.48 39.30 -0.95
CA LYS A 283 14.82 39.22 -0.35
C LYS A 283 14.93 39.96 1.00
N ALA A 284 14.06 40.95 1.23
CA ALA A 284 13.97 41.71 2.47
C ALA A 284 12.50 41.73 2.93
N PRO A 285 12.02 40.65 3.60
CA PRO A 285 10.65 40.59 4.12
C PRO A 285 10.35 41.78 5.04
N ALA A 286 9.10 42.24 5.04
CA ALA A 286 8.67 43.28 5.97
C ALA A 286 8.86 42.84 7.43
N ALA A 287 8.98 43.78 8.38
CA ALA A 287 9.23 43.48 9.79
C ALA A 287 8.15 42.59 10.44
N ASN A 288 6.94 42.57 9.88
CA ASN A 288 5.82 41.74 10.30
C ASN A 288 5.67 40.42 9.51
N ALA A 289 6.62 40.10 8.63
CA ALA A 289 6.59 38.84 7.87
C ALA A 289 6.74 37.62 8.80
N GLY A 290 6.10 36.52 8.43
CA GLY A 290 6.20 35.28 9.18
C GLY A 290 7.62 34.69 9.16
N PRO A 291 8.00 33.89 10.17
CA PRO A 291 9.36 33.36 10.27
C PRO A 291 9.70 32.43 9.09
N ALA A 292 10.73 32.78 8.32
CA ALA A 292 11.15 32.04 7.14
C ALA A 292 11.54 30.57 7.44
N TRP A 293 12.06 30.27 8.64
CA TRP A 293 12.37 28.88 9.03
C TRP A 293 11.11 28.00 9.12
N PHE A 294 9.95 28.57 9.45
CA PHE A 294 8.70 27.82 9.58
C PHE A 294 8.04 27.57 8.22
N TYR A 295 7.89 28.64 7.44
CA TYR A 295 7.23 28.58 6.12
C TYR A 295 8.16 28.08 5.00
N GLY A 296 9.46 28.01 5.28
CA GLY A 296 10.50 27.80 4.29
C GLY A 296 11.00 29.13 3.77
N GLU A 297 12.28 29.17 3.41
CA GLU A 297 12.84 30.31 2.69
C GLU A 297 12.23 30.36 1.26
N LYS A 298 13.03 30.66 0.25
CA LYS A 298 12.62 30.58 -1.15
C LYS A 298 12.09 29.19 -1.54
N TYR A 299 12.33 28.16 -0.71
CA TYR A 299 11.93 26.78 -0.95
C TYR A 299 10.95 26.28 0.08
N ILE A 300 9.79 25.88 -0.41
CA ILE A 300 8.74 25.27 0.38
C ILE A 300 9.23 24.03 1.15
N ALA A 301 10.21 23.29 0.59
CA ALA A 301 10.77 22.10 1.23
C ALA A 301 11.76 22.41 2.37
N THR A 302 12.19 23.65 2.62
CA THR A 302 13.02 23.99 3.80
C THR A 302 12.22 24.36 5.03
N GLY A 303 10.92 24.58 4.89
CA GLY A 303 10.07 24.99 6.00
C GLY A 303 9.61 23.81 6.83
N VAL A 304 9.57 23.99 8.15
CA VAL A 304 8.95 23.05 9.10
C VAL A 304 7.51 22.72 8.69
N LEU A 305 6.74 23.69 8.19
CA LEU A 305 5.38 23.47 7.70
C LEU A 305 5.35 22.47 6.53
N GLY A 306 6.32 22.55 5.62
CA GLY A 306 6.47 21.59 4.52
C GLY A 306 6.83 20.20 5.02
N TRP A 307 7.70 20.09 6.03
CA TRP A 307 8.05 18.80 6.64
C TRP A 307 6.86 18.16 7.34
N ILE A 308 6.07 18.94 8.09
CA ILE A 308 4.84 18.46 8.73
C ILE A 308 3.88 17.94 7.67
N LEU A 309 3.65 18.69 6.58
CA LEU A 309 2.77 18.23 5.50
C LEU A 309 3.27 16.91 4.90
N LEU A 310 4.57 16.82 4.58
CA LEU A 310 5.15 15.60 4.02
C LEU A 310 5.07 14.43 4.99
N ALA A 311 5.33 14.63 6.28
CA ALA A 311 5.21 13.61 7.31
C ALA A 311 3.76 13.10 7.45
N VAL A 312 2.78 14.01 7.46
CA VAL A 312 1.35 13.66 7.46
C VAL A 312 0.99 12.87 6.21
N LEU A 313 1.45 13.28 5.03
CA LEU A 313 1.24 12.55 3.78
C LEU A 313 1.89 11.15 3.82
N VAL A 314 3.09 11.02 4.41
CA VAL A 314 3.73 9.71 4.63
C VAL A 314 2.86 8.86 5.54
N CYS A 315 2.35 9.39 6.66
CA CYS A 315 1.48 8.65 7.59
C CYS A 315 0.12 8.25 6.97
N LEU A 316 -0.41 9.08 6.09
CA LEU A 316 -1.63 8.80 5.32
C LEU A 316 -1.38 7.69 4.30
N VAL A 317 -0.35 7.85 3.47
CA VAL A 317 0.00 6.89 2.44
C VAL A 317 0.40 5.57 3.07
N ASN A 318 1.21 5.59 4.15
CA ASN A 318 1.70 4.42 4.87
C ASN A 318 0.63 3.76 5.79
N GLY A 319 -0.58 4.28 5.85
CA GLY A 319 -1.68 3.71 6.64
C GLY A 319 -1.51 3.78 8.16
N MET A 320 -0.48 4.44 8.69
CA MET A 320 -0.31 4.65 10.13
C MET A 320 -1.45 5.50 10.70
N LEU A 321 -1.95 6.50 9.96
CA LEU A 321 -3.09 7.29 10.45
C LEU A 321 -4.33 6.41 10.62
N ALA A 322 -4.65 5.59 9.61
CA ALA A 322 -5.76 4.65 9.69
C ALA A 322 -5.55 3.62 10.83
N TYR A 323 -4.31 3.23 11.10
CA TYR A 323 -3.98 2.39 12.24
C TYR A 323 -4.17 3.10 13.59
N ALA A 324 -3.77 4.37 13.70
CA ALA A 324 -4.01 5.17 14.90
C ALA A 324 -5.51 5.32 15.18
N VAL A 325 -6.30 5.63 14.15
CA VAL A 325 -7.77 5.66 14.24
C VAL A 325 -8.32 4.30 14.66
N PHE A 326 -7.87 3.21 14.04
CA PHE A 326 -8.25 1.85 14.43
C PHE A 326 -7.94 1.58 15.93
N ARG A 327 -6.78 2.01 16.43
CA ARG A 327 -6.39 1.81 17.83
C ARG A 327 -7.22 2.64 18.81
N VAL A 328 -7.53 3.89 18.45
CA VAL A 328 -8.43 4.75 19.26
C VAL A 328 -9.83 4.13 19.30
N LEU A 329 -10.39 3.75 18.14
CA LEU A 329 -11.70 3.11 18.07
C LEU A 329 -11.72 1.78 18.84
N SER A 330 -10.68 0.95 18.70
CA SER A 330 -10.55 -0.31 19.45
C SER A 330 -10.53 -0.07 20.95
N ALA A 331 -9.78 0.93 21.45
CA ALA A 331 -9.77 1.27 22.87
C ALA A 331 -11.14 1.77 23.37
N LEU A 332 -11.79 2.65 22.60
CA LEU A 332 -13.11 3.17 22.93
C LEU A 332 -14.16 2.06 22.98
N VAL A 333 -14.22 1.22 21.95
CA VAL A 333 -15.21 0.12 21.87
C VAL A 333 -14.93 -0.95 22.93
N SER A 334 -13.66 -1.26 23.21
CA SER A 334 -13.30 -2.24 24.25
C SER A 334 -13.64 -1.77 25.67
N SER A 335 -13.89 -0.48 25.89
CA SER A 335 -14.34 0.06 27.18
C SER A 335 -15.85 -0.05 27.39
N LEU A 336 -16.61 -0.42 26.36
CA LEU A 336 -18.07 -0.54 26.43
C LEU A 336 -18.49 -1.94 26.89
N PRO A 337 -19.58 -2.07 27.67
CA PRO A 337 -20.19 -3.37 27.93
C PRO A 337 -20.61 -4.07 26.64
N ARG A 338 -20.52 -5.40 26.60
CA ARG A 338 -20.85 -6.22 25.42
C ARG A 338 -22.20 -5.87 24.78
N ALA A 339 -23.25 -5.69 25.59
CA ALA A 339 -24.57 -5.31 25.11
C ALA A 339 -24.58 -3.95 24.37
N ALA A 340 -23.76 -2.99 24.80
CA ALA A 340 -23.60 -1.70 24.13
C ALA A 340 -22.83 -1.85 22.82
N VAL A 341 -21.79 -2.70 22.77
CA VAL A 341 -21.07 -3.04 21.53
C VAL A 341 -22.02 -3.66 20.51
N VAL A 342 -22.84 -4.63 20.91
CA VAL A 342 -23.80 -5.28 20.02
C VAL A 342 -24.86 -4.29 19.53
N ARG A 343 -25.41 -3.45 20.41
CA ARG A 343 -26.39 -2.42 20.03
C ARG A 343 -25.79 -1.42 19.05
N LEU A 344 -24.58 -0.94 19.32
CA LEU A 344 -23.85 -0.03 18.44
C LEU A 344 -23.55 -0.70 17.09
N GLY A 345 -23.14 -1.97 17.10
CA GLY A 345 -22.88 -2.76 15.90
C GLY A 345 -24.13 -2.90 15.02
N ARG A 346 -25.27 -3.25 15.62
CA ARG A 346 -26.56 -3.28 14.92
C ARG A 346 -26.94 -1.90 14.36
N LEU A 347 -26.77 -0.83 15.14
CA LEU A 347 -27.08 0.53 14.67
C LEU A 347 -26.20 0.94 13.48
N LEU A 348 -24.88 0.73 13.58
CA LEU A 348 -23.93 1.04 12.50
C LEU A 348 -24.18 0.17 11.27
N GLY A 349 -24.49 -1.12 11.47
CA GLY A 349 -24.88 -2.02 10.40
C GLY A 349 -26.15 -1.56 9.69
N ARG A 350 -27.18 -1.19 10.44
CA ARG A 350 -28.42 -0.61 9.90
C ARG A 350 -28.17 0.67 9.12
N ALA A 351 -27.34 1.58 9.64
CA ALA A 351 -26.93 2.77 8.90
C ALA A 351 -26.20 2.39 7.60
N GLY A 352 -25.30 1.39 7.67
CA GLY A 352 -24.61 0.82 6.52
C GLY A 352 -25.56 0.28 5.44
N TYR A 353 -26.67 -0.36 5.82
CA TYR A 353 -27.69 -0.80 4.86
C TYR A 353 -28.26 0.36 4.03
N TYR A 354 -28.53 1.51 4.63
CA TYR A 354 -29.08 2.67 3.92
C TYR A 354 -28.03 3.45 3.12
N VAL A 355 -26.78 3.49 3.59
CA VAL A 355 -25.69 4.25 2.96
C VAL A 355 -24.97 3.45 1.86
N ASP A 356 -24.85 2.14 1.99
CA ASP A 356 -24.14 1.28 1.04
C ASP A 356 -25.00 0.94 -0.18
N VAL A 357 -25.22 1.96 -1.02
CA VAL A 357 -25.97 1.89 -2.28
C VAL A 357 -25.37 0.90 -3.29
N ARG A 358 -24.13 0.44 -3.08
CA ARG A 358 -23.44 -0.48 -3.98
C ARG A 358 -23.63 -1.94 -3.60
N HIS A 359 -23.57 -2.28 -2.31
CA HIS A 359 -23.66 -3.65 -1.85
C HIS A 359 -25.07 -4.05 -1.42
N ARG A 360 -25.93 -3.10 -1.01
CA ARG A 360 -27.35 -3.39 -0.72
C ARG A 360 -28.08 -4.06 -1.90
N PRO A 361 -27.97 -3.58 -3.17
CA PRO A 361 -28.62 -4.26 -4.29
C PRO A 361 -28.07 -5.67 -4.55
N VAL A 362 -26.79 -5.90 -4.27
CA VAL A 362 -26.17 -7.24 -4.38
C VAL A 362 -26.79 -8.19 -3.35
N ALA A 363 -26.94 -7.73 -2.11
CA ALA A 363 -27.56 -8.52 -1.05
C ALA A 363 -29.01 -8.89 -1.40
N LEU A 364 -29.81 -7.93 -1.85
CA LEU A 364 -31.20 -8.18 -2.24
C LEU A 364 -31.32 -9.16 -3.42
N ALA A 365 -30.47 -9.01 -4.45
CA ALA A 365 -30.47 -9.93 -5.59
C ALA A 365 -30.09 -11.35 -5.19
N ASN A 366 -29.09 -11.50 -4.32
CA ASN A 366 -28.67 -12.79 -3.79
C ASN A 366 -29.78 -13.45 -2.94
N ILE A 367 -30.43 -12.68 -2.06
CA ILE A 367 -31.55 -13.18 -1.24
C ILE A 367 -32.73 -13.57 -2.12
N ALA A 368 -33.02 -12.82 -3.18
CA ALA A 368 -34.09 -13.15 -4.12
C ALA A 368 -33.84 -14.46 -4.89
N LEU A 369 -32.57 -14.76 -5.21
CA LEU A 369 -32.17 -16.05 -5.78
C LEU A 369 -32.31 -17.19 -4.77
N ALA A 370 -31.90 -16.96 -3.53
CA ALA A 370 -31.88 -17.98 -2.47
C ALA A 370 -33.28 -18.30 -1.92
N PHE A 371 -34.15 -17.30 -1.86
CA PHE A 371 -35.49 -17.36 -1.28
C PHE A 371 -36.54 -16.79 -2.25
N PRO A 372 -36.76 -17.43 -3.41
CA PRO A 372 -37.74 -17.00 -4.41
C PRO A 372 -39.18 -16.97 -3.86
N GLU A 373 -39.47 -17.76 -2.83
CA GLU A 373 -40.76 -17.85 -2.14
C GLU A 373 -41.04 -16.70 -1.17
N ARG A 374 -40.01 -15.97 -0.72
CA ARG A 374 -40.16 -14.86 0.24
C ARG A 374 -40.64 -13.59 -0.45
N THR A 375 -41.49 -12.84 0.23
CA THR A 375 -41.94 -11.52 -0.23
C THR A 375 -40.78 -10.54 -0.24
N GLU A 376 -40.89 -9.51 -1.08
CA GLU A 376 -39.88 -8.45 -1.18
C GLU A 376 -39.66 -7.71 0.17
N ALA A 377 -40.69 -7.60 1.01
CA ALA A 377 -40.56 -7.04 2.35
C ALA A 377 -39.70 -7.92 3.27
N GLU A 378 -39.92 -9.24 3.28
CA GLU A 378 -39.10 -10.20 4.04
C GLU A 378 -37.65 -10.22 3.56
N ARG A 379 -37.42 -10.17 2.24
CA ARG A 379 -36.06 -10.12 1.68
C ARG A 379 -35.30 -8.87 2.12
N ARG A 380 -35.98 -7.72 2.16
CA ARG A 380 -35.38 -6.48 2.68
C ARG A 380 -35.07 -6.57 4.16
N GLU A 381 -35.92 -7.25 4.94
CA GLU A 381 -35.68 -7.48 6.36
C GLU A 381 -34.46 -8.38 6.60
N ILE A 382 -34.32 -9.48 5.85
CA ILE A 382 -33.14 -10.34 5.88
C ILE A 382 -31.89 -9.54 5.53
N ALA A 383 -31.94 -8.74 4.46
CA ALA A 383 -30.81 -7.91 4.05
C ALA A 383 -30.43 -6.91 5.16
N ARG A 384 -31.40 -6.20 5.73
CA ARG A 384 -31.15 -5.22 6.80
C ARG A 384 -30.51 -5.90 8.00
N ARG A 385 -31.08 -7.01 8.49
CA ARG A 385 -30.52 -7.76 9.63
C ARG A 385 -29.15 -8.36 9.33
N SER A 386 -28.87 -8.74 8.09
CA SER A 386 -27.53 -9.17 7.66
C SER A 386 -26.47 -8.07 7.78
N PHE A 387 -26.83 -6.84 7.41
CA PHE A 387 -25.95 -5.70 7.65
C PHE A 387 -25.78 -5.40 9.14
N GLU A 388 -26.82 -5.60 9.96
CA GLU A 388 -26.73 -5.48 11.43
C GLU A 388 -25.76 -6.51 12.01
N THR A 389 -25.86 -7.78 11.60
CA THR A 389 -24.91 -8.85 11.99
C THR A 389 -23.49 -8.46 11.61
N LEU A 390 -23.27 -8.02 10.36
CA LEU A 390 -21.96 -7.57 9.90
C LEU A 390 -21.41 -6.40 10.73
N GLY A 391 -22.28 -5.46 11.13
CA GLY A 391 -21.90 -4.35 12.00
C GLY A 391 -21.43 -4.82 13.38
N VAL A 392 -22.07 -5.84 13.95
CA VAL A 392 -21.64 -6.49 15.20
C VAL A 392 -20.28 -7.18 15.01
N THR A 393 -20.13 -8.02 13.98
CA THR A 393 -18.86 -8.71 13.68
C THR A 393 -17.72 -7.71 13.45
N CYS A 394 -17.98 -6.57 12.79
CA CYS A 394 -16.97 -5.53 12.59
C CYS A 394 -16.48 -4.90 13.91
N LEU A 395 -17.38 -4.69 14.88
CA LEU A 395 -16.98 -4.16 16.20
C LEU A 395 -16.29 -5.24 17.04
N GLU A 396 -16.67 -6.50 16.91
CA GLU A 396 -15.99 -7.62 17.57
C GLU A 396 -14.52 -7.73 17.16
N VAL A 397 -14.21 -7.50 15.88
CA VAL A 397 -12.83 -7.45 15.39
C VAL A 397 -12.01 -6.37 16.09
N LEU A 398 -12.64 -5.27 16.52
CA LEU A 398 -11.97 -4.22 17.30
C LEU A 398 -11.72 -4.63 18.76
N THR A 399 -12.46 -5.61 19.27
CA THR A 399 -12.41 -6.07 20.67
C THR A 399 -11.91 -7.51 20.80
N PHE A 400 -11.21 -8.06 19.80
CA PHE A 400 -10.76 -9.46 19.79
C PHE A 400 -9.97 -9.87 21.02
N ARG A 401 -9.15 -8.97 21.57
CA ARG A 401 -8.40 -9.28 22.80
C ARG A 401 -9.35 -9.57 23.95
N THR A 402 -10.31 -8.67 24.20
CA THR A 402 -11.34 -8.85 25.24
C THR A 402 -12.17 -10.12 24.99
N ILE A 403 -12.55 -10.36 23.72
CA ILE A 403 -13.30 -11.57 23.33
C ILE A 403 -12.51 -12.85 23.61
N ALA A 404 -11.20 -12.86 23.33
CA ALA A 404 -10.36 -14.02 23.60
C ALA A 404 -10.21 -14.27 25.10
N ASP A 405 -10.01 -13.21 25.89
CA ASP A 405 -9.87 -13.27 27.34
C ASP A 405 -11.18 -13.76 28.01
N ASP A 406 -12.35 -13.34 27.48
CA ASP A 406 -13.67 -13.65 28.04
C ASP A 406 -14.42 -14.79 27.32
N PHE A 407 -13.78 -15.50 26.38
CA PHE A 407 -14.44 -16.37 25.40
C PHE A 407 -15.44 -17.36 26.04
N LEU A 408 -15.04 -18.06 27.11
CA LEU A 408 -15.87 -19.06 27.78
C LEU A 408 -17.11 -18.48 28.49
N SER A 409 -17.12 -17.16 28.76
CA SER A 409 -18.28 -16.48 29.36
C SER A 409 -19.30 -16.02 28.32
N ILE A 410 -18.87 -15.81 27.07
CA ILE A 410 -19.69 -15.26 25.98
C ILE A 410 -20.00 -16.27 24.88
N ALA A 411 -19.37 -17.44 24.89
CA ALA A 411 -19.56 -18.48 23.90
C ALA A 411 -19.88 -19.84 24.55
N LYS A 412 -20.83 -20.56 23.96
CA LYS A 412 -21.15 -21.95 24.34
C LYS A 412 -20.96 -22.88 23.15
N PRO A 413 -19.75 -23.47 22.97
CA PRO A 413 -19.50 -24.38 21.87
C PRO A 413 -20.27 -25.71 22.03
N GLU A 414 -20.82 -26.20 20.93
CA GLU A 414 -21.51 -27.49 20.80
C GLU A 414 -20.82 -28.35 19.73
N GLY A 415 -20.80 -29.68 19.91
CA GLY A 415 -20.22 -30.60 18.93
C GLY A 415 -18.70 -30.79 19.05
N LEU A 416 -18.10 -30.44 20.19
CA LEU A 416 -16.65 -30.59 20.44
C LEU A 416 -16.20 -32.07 20.36
N GLU A 417 -17.09 -33.01 20.62
CA GLU A 417 -16.87 -34.44 20.45
C GLU A 417 -16.50 -34.84 19.02
N HIS A 418 -16.96 -34.10 18.00
CA HIS A 418 -16.58 -34.33 16.61
C HIS A 418 -15.11 -33.97 16.36
N ILE A 419 -14.61 -32.92 17.03
CA ILE A 419 -13.18 -32.57 16.99
C ILE A 419 -12.37 -33.66 17.67
N ALA A 420 -12.76 -34.08 18.87
CA ALA A 420 -12.06 -35.11 19.63
C ALA A 420 -11.99 -36.43 18.86
N ALA A 421 -13.12 -36.89 18.30
CA ALA A 421 -13.20 -38.12 17.51
C ALA A 421 -12.35 -38.05 16.23
N ALA A 422 -12.37 -36.92 15.52
CA ALA A 422 -11.57 -36.74 14.31
C ALA A 422 -10.06 -36.64 14.61
N HIS A 423 -9.68 -35.90 15.65
CA HIS A 423 -8.28 -35.72 16.04
C HIS A 423 -7.66 -37.05 16.52
N ALA A 424 -8.44 -37.91 17.17
CA ALA A 424 -8.02 -39.25 17.57
C ALA A 424 -7.63 -40.16 16.38
N GLN A 425 -8.10 -39.86 15.16
CA GLN A 425 -7.74 -40.62 13.96
C GLN A 425 -6.32 -40.31 13.45
N GLY A 426 -5.66 -39.27 13.95
CA GLY A 426 -4.25 -38.97 13.62
C GLY A 426 -4.02 -38.43 12.20
N ARG A 427 -5.06 -37.94 11.52
CA ARG A 427 -4.99 -37.50 10.10
C ARG A 427 -5.17 -35.99 9.89
N GLY A 428 -5.34 -35.23 10.98
CA GLY A 428 -5.62 -33.80 10.97
C GLY A 428 -7.09 -33.47 10.68
N ILE A 429 -7.42 -32.18 10.77
CA ILE A 429 -8.79 -31.67 10.55
C ILE A 429 -8.75 -30.47 9.59
N VAL A 430 -9.63 -30.48 8.60
CA VAL A 430 -9.94 -29.33 7.75
C VAL A 430 -11.29 -28.78 8.20
N PHE A 431 -11.29 -27.59 8.79
CA PHE A 431 -12.52 -26.88 9.11
C PHE A 431 -13.02 -26.06 7.93
N PHE A 432 -14.32 -26.13 7.68
CA PHE A 432 -15.05 -25.28 6.75
C PHE A 432 -16.01 -24.37 7.51
N THR A 433 -15.97 -23.08 7.20
CA THR A 433 -16.99 -22.12 7.62
C THR A 433 -17.34 -21.17 6.47
N GLY A 434 -18.38 -20.37 6.65
CA GLY A 434 -18.77 -19.28 5.75
C GLY A 434 -18.53 -17.93 6.40
N HIS A 435 -18.75 -16.83 5.65
CA HIS A 435 -18.91 -15.50 6.25
C HIS A 435 -20.29 -15.42 6.93
N TYR A 436 -20.46 -16.25 7.96
CA TYR A 436 -21.68 -16.47 8.72
C TYR A 436 -21.40 -16.09 10.18
N ALA A 437 -22.26 -15.23 10.75
CA ALA A 437 -22.12 -14.69 12.10
C ALA A 437 -20.71 -14.14 12.38
N SER A 438 -20.10 -14.53 13.51
CA SER A 438 -18.70 -14.24 13.83
C SER A 438 -17.80 -15.44 13.54
N TRP A 439 -17.49 -15.66 12.26
CA TRP A 439 -16.56 -16.73 11.84
C TRP A 439 -15.16 -16.59 12.45
N GLU A 440 -14.77 -15.38 12.85
CA GLU A 440 -13.51 -15.11 13.53
C GLU A 440 -13.49 -15.68 14.96
N LEU A 441 -14.65 -15.71 15.61
CA LEU A 441 -14.80 -16.26 16.96
C LEU A 441 -14.54 -17.77 16.99
N LEU A 442 -14.85 -18.49 15.90
CA LEU A 442 -14.53 -19.92 15.77
C LEU A 442 -13.01 -20.16 15.87
N ALA A 443 -12.21 -19.32 15.20
CA ALA A 443 -10.76 -19.42 15.24
C ALA A 443 -10.22 -19.08 16.64
N VAL A 444 -10.75 -18.04 17.28
CA VAL A 444 -10.43 -17.67 18.67
C VAL A 444 -10.75 -18.81 19.62
N GLY A 445 -11.93 -19.40 19.51
CA GLY A 445 -12.35 -20.55 20.32
C GLY A 445 -11.39 -21.73 20.20
N CYS A 446 -10.94 -22.05 18.97
CA CYS A 446 -9.96 -23.13 18.79
C CYS A 446 -8.66 -22.85 19.54
N GLY A 447 -8.16 -21.62 19.50
CA GLY A 447 -6.93 -21.24 20.19
C GLY A 447 -7.07 -21.19 21.72
N VAL A 448 -8.17 -20.62 22.22
CA VAL A 448 -8.49 -20.56 23.67
C VAL A 448 -8.67 -21.96 24.25
N LEU A 449 -9.28 -22.87 23.50
CA LEU A 449 -9.43 -24.29 23.88
C LEU A 449 -8.16 -25.12 23.62
N HIS A 450 -7.04 -24.48 23.26
CA HIS A 450 -5.73 -25.10 23.05
C HIS A 450 -5.66 -26.16 21.94
N TYR A 451 -6.52 -26.05 20.92
CA TYR A 451 -6.39 -26.89 19.73
C TYR A 451 -5.22 -26.41 18.83
N PRO A 452 -4.49 -27.32 18.16
CA PRO A 452 -3.40 -26.98 17.23
C PRO A 452 -3.94 -26.41 15.91
N PHE A 453 -4.52 -25.22 15.98
CA PHE A 453 -5.30 -24.60 14.92
C PHE A 453 -4.51 -23.57 14.11
N THR A 454 -4.62 -23.68 12.80
CA THR A 454 -4.01 -22.80 11.82
C THR A 454 -5.09 -22.15 10.94
N ALA A 455 -5.18 -20.83 10.95
CA ALA A 455 -6.07 -20.09 10.06
C ALA A 455 -5.39 -19.78 8.72
N VAL A 456 -6.13 -19.96 7.62
CA VAL A 456 -5.70 -19.47 6.30
C VAL A 456 -6.33 -18.11 6.04
N ALA A 457 -5.53 -17.06 6.06
CA ALA A 457 -6.00 -15.68 5.91
C ALA A 457 -5.26 -14.92 4.81
N ARG A 458 -5.97 -14.06 4.08
CA ARG A 458 -5.33 -13.11 3.16
C ARG A 458 -4.87 -11.86 3.92
N PRO A 459 -3.70 -11.30 3.60
CA PRO A 459 -3.26 -10.04 4.19
C PRO A 459 -4.25 -8.89 3.92
N PHE A 460 -4.54 -8.08 4.93
CA PHE A 460 -5.24 -6.81 4.72
C PHE A 460 -4.36 -5.82 3.96
N GLN A 461 -4.97 -4.82 3.33
CA GLN A 461 -4.23 -3.78 2.61
C GLN A 461 -3.40 -2.90 3.54
N ASN A 462 -3.89 -2.64 4.76
CA ASN A 462 -3.16 -1.89 5.77
C ASN A 462 -2.28 -2.84 6.60
N GLU A 463 -0.98 -2.80 6.36
CA GLU A 463 0.02 -3.67 7.00
C GLU A 463 0.05 -3.50 8.52
N TRP A 464 -0.21 -2.31 9.06
CA TRP A 464 -0.19 -2.05 10.51
C TRP A 464 -1.39 -2.67 11.22
N ILE A 465 -2.59 -2.48 10.66
CA ILE A 465 -3.81 -3.12 11.16
C ILE A 465 -3.67 -4.64 11.03
N TYR A 466 -3.14 -5.12 9.90
CA TYR A 466 -2.88 -6.54 9.71
C TYR A 466 -1.93 -7.12 10.76
N ALA A 467 -0.76 -6.51 10.96
CA ALA A 467 0.21 -6.96 11.96
C ALA A 467 -0.37 -6.97 13.37
N HIS A 468 -1.23 -5.99 13.70
CA HIS A 468 -1.93 -5.96 14.97
C HIS A 468 -2.93 -7.10 15.13
N ILE A 469 -3.77 -7.36 14.13
CA ILE A 469 -4.74 -8.46 14.16
C ILE A 469 -4.02 -9.82 14.23
N GLN A 470 -2.94 -10.00 13.47
CA GLN A 470 -2.08 -11.20 13.55
C GLN A 470 -1.53 -11.39 14.98
N LYS A 471 -1.09 -10.30 15.64
CA LYS A 471 -0.58 -10.34 17.01
C LYS A 471 -1.66 -10.82 17.99
N VAL A 472 -2.88 -10.31 17.87
CA VAL A 472 -4.00 -10.68 18.76
C VAL A 472 -4.42 -12.14 18.54
N ARG A 473 -4.54 -12.58 17.29
CA ARG A 473 -4.86 -13.99 16.99
C ARG A 473 -3.78 -14.95 17.50
N ARG A 474 -2.50 -14.61 17.34
CA ARG A 474 -1.39 -15.41 17.88
C ARG A 474 -1.37 -15.45 19.40
N SER A 475 -1.71 -14.35 20.08
CA SER A 475 -1.83 -14.36 21.54
C SER A 475 -3.00 -15.24 22.02
N ALA A 476 -4.01 -15.47 21.18
CA ALA A 476 -5.08 -16.42 21.45
C ALA A 476 -4.70 -17.88 21.10
N GLY A 477 -3.46 -18.17 20.68
CA GLY A 477 -3.02 -19.54 20.35
C GLY A 477 -3.24 -19.96 18.87
N ILE A 478 -3.60 -19.03 17.99
CA ILE A 478 -3.85 -19.32 16.57
C ILE A 478 -2.58 -19.10 15.73
N GLU A 479 -2.20 -20.13 14.97
CA GLU A 479 -1.20 -19.98 13.90
C GLU A 479 -1.84 -19.46 12.61
N ILE A 480 -1.09 -18.71 11.80
CA ILE A 480 -1.65 -18.07 10.60
C ILE A 480 -0.76 -18.26 9.38
N LEU A 481 -1.35 -18.83 8.34
CA LEU A 481 -0.73 -18.97 7.02
C LEU A 481 -1.27 -17.90 6.07
N ASP A 482 -0.39 -16.98 5.65
CA ASP A 482 -0.76 -15.79 4.87
C ASP A 482 0.06 -15.58 3.58
N LYS A 483 0.92 -16.54 3.22
CA LYS A 483 1.90 -16.42 2.14
C LYS A 483 1.37 -16.92 0.79
N LYS A 484 2.02 -16.53 -0.31
CA LYS A 484 1.78 -17.20 -1.59
C LYS A 484 2.36 -18.61 -1.53
N GLY A 485 1.59 -19.61 -1.95
CA GLY A 485 2.04 -21.01 -1.96
C GLY A 485 1.73 -21.80 -0.69
N ILE A 486 0.74 -21.39 0.12
CA ILE A 486 0.34 -22.06 1.38
C ILE A 486 0.04 -23.56 1.28
N SER A 487 -0.16 -24.12 0.08
CA SER A 487 -0.59 -25.51 -0.06
C SER A 487 0.39 -26.51 0.56
N SER A 488 1.70 -26.25 0.51
CA SER A 488 2.69 -27.11 1.18
C SER A 488 2.55 -27.04 2.70
N ASP A 489 2.36 -25.84 3.23
CA ASP A 489 2.29 -25.58 4.67
C ASP A 489 1.01 -26.16 5.27
N VAL A 490 -0.11 -26.04 4.54
CA VAL A 490 -1.38 -26.69 4.90
C VAL A 490 -1.22 -28.21 4.92
N LEU A 491 -0.63 -28.80 3.88
CA LEU A 491 -0.40 -30.25 3.84
C LEU A 491 0.51 -30.72 4.98
N ALA A 492 1.55 -29.95 5.31
CA ALA A 492 2.45 -30.25 6.42
C ALA A 492 1.73 -30.19 7.76
N CYS A 493 0.93 -29.14 8.00
CA CYS A 493 0.12 -29.00 9.22
C CYS A 493 -0.84 -30.18 9.40
N LEU A 494 -1.61 -30.53 8.35
CA LEU A 494 -2.57 -31.64 8.42
C LEU A 494 -1.88 -32.99 8.65
N ARG A 495 -0.73 -33.25 7.99
CA ARG A 495 0.05 -34.48 8.20
C ARG A 495 0.65 -34.59 9.60
N ALA A 496 0.85 -33.47 10.28
CA ALA A 496 1.25 -33.40 11.67
C ALA A 496 0.06 -33.50 12.65
N ASN A 497 -1.11 -33.98 12.18
CA ASN A 497 -2.37 -34.03 12.92
C ASN A 497 -2.90 -32.66 13.39
N GLY A 498 -2.45 -31.57 12.77
CA GLY A 498 -2.94 -30.22 13.04
C GLY A 498 -4.32 -29.96 12.44
N MET A 499 -4.87 -28.80 12.77
CA MET A 499 -6.19 -28.35 12.31
C MET A 499 -6.06 -27.10 11.45
N VAL A 500 -6.74 -27.04 10.30
CA VAL A 500 -6.68 -25.90 9.38
C VAL A 500 -8.07 -25.37 9.09
N GLY A 501 -8.31 -24.09 9.35
CA GLY A 501 -9.58 -23.42 9.09
C GLY A 501 -9.63 -22.61 7.80
N PHE A 502 -10.73 -22.77 7.06
CA PHE A 502 -11.02 -22.05 5.83
C PHE A 502 -12.39 -21.40 5.86
N VAL A 503 -12.45 -20.13 5.44
CA VAL A 503 -13.71 -19.45 5.10
C VAL A 503 -13.94 -19.64 3.58
N GLY A 504 -14.83 -20.56 3.23
CA GLY A 504 -14.88 -21.18 1.89
C GLY A 504 -16.07 -20.82 1.00
N ASP A 505 -16.96 -19.94 1.46
CA ASP A 505 -18.28 -19.67 0.87
C ASP A 505 -18.24 -18.64 -0.29
N GLN A 506 -17.21 -17.81 -0.39
CA GLN A 506 -17.13 -16.76 -1.40
C GLN A 506 -16.81 -17.24 -2.82
N TYR A 507 -17.24 -16.45 -3.83
CA TYR A 507 -16.94 -16.69 -5.25
C TYR A 507 -15.44 -16.95 -5.51
N ALA A 508 -15.12 -18.16 -5.98
CA ALA A 508 -13.75 -18.64 -6.16
C ALA A 508 -13.12 -18.24 -7.52
N GLY A 509 -13.82 -17.50 -8.36
CA GLY A 509 -13.31 -17.09 -9.67
C GLY A 509 -13.48 -18.15 -10.76
N SER A 510 -12.74 -18.00 -11.85
CA SER A 510 -12.79 -18.91 -13.01
C SER A 510 -12.18 -20.28 -12.75
N GLY A 511 -11.36 -20.42 -11.71
CA GLY A 511 -10.77 -21.70 -11.28
C GLY A 511 -11.57 -22.38 -10.16
N GLY A 512 -12.73 -21.85 -9.77
CA GLY A 512 -13.61 -22.48 -8.81
C GLY A 512 -14.42 -23.61 -9.44
N LEU A 513 -14.85 -24.54 -8.59
CA LEU A 513 -15.74 -25.62 -8.95
C LEU A 513 -17.20 -25.14 -8.84
N PHE A 514 -18.00 -25.37 -9.87
CA PHE A 514 -19.43 -25.10 -9.81
C PHE A 514 -20.15 -26.24 -9.09
N VAL A 515 -20.80 -25.92 -7.99
CA VAL A 515 -21.67 -26.78 -7.18
C VAL A 515 -22.99 -26.03 -6.93
N ASP A 516 -24.05 -26.75 -6.63
CA ASP A 516 -25.35 -26.15 -6.37
C ASP A 516 -25.37 -25.49 -4.99
N PHE A 517 -25.90 -24.27 -4.94
CA PHE A 517 -26.11 -23.53 -3.71
C PHE A 517 -27.40 -22.72 -3.84
N PHE A 518 -28.39 -23.06 -3.02
CA PHE A 518 -29.79 -22.64 -3.17
C PHE A 518 -30.38 -23.00 -4.55
N GLY A 519 -30.03 -24.18 -5.06
CA GLY A 519 -30.48 -24.66 -6.37
C GLY A 519 -29.90 -23.89 -7.57
N VAL A 520 -28.95 -22.97 -7.35
CA VAL A 520 -28.29 -22.21 -8.41
C VAL A 520 -26.80 -22.54 -8.43
N PRO A 521 -26.21 -22.89 -9.60
CA PRO A 521 -24.79 -23.17 -9.71
C PRO A 521 -23.92 -21.98 -9.25
N ALA A 522 -23.00 -22.24 -8.33
CA ALA A 522 -22.10 -21.23 -7.79
C ALA A 522 -20.65 -21.70 -7.80
N SER A 523 -19.74 -20.82 -8.21
CA SER A 523 -18.30 -21.09 -8.17
C SER A 523 -17.79 -21.08 -6.72
N THR A 524 -17.28 -22.23 -6.29
CA THR A 524 -16.85 -22.53 -4.92
C THR A 524 -15.42 -23.08 -4.93
N SER A 525 -14.65 -22.81 -3.88
CA SER A 525 -13.26 -23.26 -3.80
C SER A 525 -13.20 -24.78 -3.54
N PRO A 526 -12.52 -25.57 -4.38
CA PRO A 526 -12.34 -27.01 -4.14
C PRO A 526 -11.24 -27.31 -3.10
N ALA A 527 -10.59 -26.28 -2.54
CA ALA A 527 -9.36 -26.43 -1.76
C ALA A 527 -9.54 -27.34 -0.53
N MET A 528 -10.60 -27.15 0.25
CA MET A 528 -10.85 -27.90 1.48
C MET A 528 -11.03 -29.39 1.20
N ALA A 529 -11.91 -29.73 0.25
CA ALA A 529 -12.12 -31.10 -0.21
C ALA A 529 -10.84 -31.72 -0.80
N THR A 530 -10.05 -30.93 -1.53
CA THR A 530 -8.76 -31.39 -2.07
C THR A 530 -7.76 -31.73 -0.97
N PHE A 531 -7.65 -30.89 0.08
CA PHE A 531 -6.77 -31.15 1.21
C PHE A 531 -7.23 -32.37 2.02
N ALA A 532 -8.51 -32.45 2.34
CA ALA A 532 -9.10 -33.60 3.03
C ALA A 532 -8.85 -34.90 2.25
N ARG A 533 -9.11 -34.91 0.93
CA ARG A 533 -8.83 -36.09 0.09
C ARG A 533 -7.35 -36.48 0.11
N LYS A 534 -6.43 -35.52 -0.05
CA LYS A 534 -4.98 -35.79 -0.13
C LYS A 534 -4.37 -36.28 1.19
N THR A 535 -4.88 -35.80 2.32
CA THR A 535 -4.29 -36.07 3.65
C THR A 535 -5.04 -37.15 4.41
N GLY A 536 -6.35 -37.21 4.23
CA GLY A 536 -7.25 -38.09 4.98
C GLY A 536 -7.81 -37.39 6.19
N ALA A 537 -7.54 -36.09 6.32
CA ALA A 537 -8.09 -35.24 7.35
C ALA A 537 -9.61 -35.26 7.31
N ALA A 538 -10.22 -35.24 8.50
CA ALA A 538 -11.66 -35.05 8.62
C ALA A 538 -12.03 -33.66 8.09
N LEU A 539 -13.12 -33.58 7.34
CA LEU A 539 -13.62 -32.33 6.79
C LEU A 539 -14.86 -31.91 7.59
N ILE A 540 -14.70 -30.93 8.48
CA ILE A 540 -15.70 -30.58 9.50
C ILE A 540 -16.28 -29.19 9.21
N PRO A 541 -17.58 -29.06 8.92
CA PRO A 541 -18.27 -27.78 8.94
C PRO A 541 -18.41 -27.25 10.37
N ALA A 542 -18.18 -25.95 10.57
CA ALA A 542 -18.42 -25.28 11.84
C ALA A 542 -18.91 -23.84 11.61
N PHE A 543 -19.94 -23.43 12.34
CA PHE A 543 -20.55 -22.12 12.21
C PHE A 543 -20.77 -21.50 13.59
N ASP A 544 -20.54 -20.20 13.68
CA ASP A 544 -20.94 -19.44 14.86
C ASP A 544 -22.39 -18.98 14.70
N HIS A 545 -23.12 -18.86 15.80
CA HIS A 545 -24.45 -18.26 15.80
C HIS A 545 -24.47 -17.09 16.78
N LEU A 546 -24.68 -15.88 16.25
CA LEU A 546 -24.85 -14.68 17.06
C LEU A 546 -26.26 -14.63 17.64
N MET A 547 -26.35 -14.76 18.96
CA MET A 547 -27.61 -14.78 19.67
C MET A 547 -28.18 -13.35 19.86
N PRO A 548 -29.50 -13.21 20.09
CA PRO A 548 -30.13 -11.89 20.27
C PRO A 548 -29.53 -11.05 21.39
N ASP A 549 -29.07 -11.69 22.47
CA ASP A 549 -28.42 -11.10 23.63
C ASP A 549 -26.94 -10.72 23.41
N GLY A 550 -26.35 -11.14 22.29
CA GLY A 550 -24.95 -10.87 21.95
C GLY A 550 -23.96 -11.96 22.38
N THR A 551 -24.44 -13.06 22.94
CA THR A 551 -23.64 -14.26 23.13
C THR A 551 -23.48 -15.04 21.81
N HIS A 552 -22.56 -15.98 21.82
CA HIS A 552 -22.23 -16.83 20.69
C HIS A 552 -22.52 -18.29 20.99
N HIS A 553 -23.00 -19.00 19.98
CA HIS A 553 -23.20 -20.45 20.03
C HIS A 553 -22.45 -21.06 18.85
N PRO A 554 -21.14 -21.35 19.00
CA PRO A 554 -20.39 -22.12 18.03
C PRO A 554 -20.94 -23.54 17.90
N VAL A 555 -21.34 -23.95 16.70
CA VAL A 555 -21.81 -25.30 16.40
C VAL A 555 -20.79 -25.97 15.49
N ILE A 556 -20.22 -27.07 15.97
CA ILE A 556 -19.33 -27.95 15.21
C ILE A 556 -20.17 -29.12 14.71
N HIS A 557 -20.24 -29.32 13.40
CA HIS A 557 -21.03 -30.40 12.82
C HIS A 557 -20.23 -31.71 12.72
N PRO A 558 -20.91 -32.86 12.51
CA PRO A 558 -20.24 -34.09 12.11
C PRO A 558 -19.37 -33.88 10.86
N PRO A 559 -18.25 -34.59 10.71
CA PRO A 559 -17.46 -34.57 9.48
C PRO A 559 -18.29 -34.98 8.28
N VAL A 560 -18.14 -34.30 7.15
CA VAL A 560 -18.73 -34.78 5.88
C VAL A 560 -18.04 -36.07 5.44
N THR A 561 -18.74 -36.92 4.70
CA THR A 561 -18.23 -38.20 4.24
C THR A 561 -16.99 -38.02 3.36
N LEU A 562 -15.83 -38.46 3.87
CA LEU A 562 -14.58 -38.45 3.13
C LEU A 562 -14.68 -39.45 1.97
N ARG A 563 -14.46 -38.98 0.74
CA ARG A 563 -14.46 -39.80 -0.47
C ARG A 563 -13.06 -39.89 -1.07
N ARG A 564 -12.65 -41.11 -1.40
CA ARG A 564 -11.34 -41.48 -1.97
C ARG A 564 -11.50 -42.63 -2.96
N THR A 565 -12.34 -42.41 -3.97
CA THR A 565 -12.49 -43.30 -5.12
C THR A 565 -11.39 -43.05 -6.15
N ASP A 566 -11.37 -43.81 -7.24
CA ASP A 566 -10.43 -43.59 -8.34
C ASP A 566 -10.69 -42.27 -9.10
N ASP A 567 -11.91 -41.72 -9.02
CA ASP A 567 -12.25 -40.41 -9.59
C ASP A 567 -12.06 -39.28 -8.57
N ALA A 568 -10.84 -38.73 -8.54
CA ALA A 568 -10.49 -37.62 -7.67
C ALA A 568 -11.34 -36.36 -7.90
N ALA A 569 -11.78 -36.11 -9.13
CA ALA A 569 -12.54 -34.92 -9.46
C ALA A 569 -13.99 -35.03 -8.95
N ALA A 570 -14.60 -36.20 -9.11
CA ALA A 570 -15.92 -36.50 -8.58
C ALA A 570 -15.94 -36.45 -7.04
N ASP A 571 -14.94 -37.04 -6.38
CA ASP A 571 -14.80 -37.00 -4.92
C ASP A 571 -14.76 -35.57 -4.40
N VAL A 572 -13.88 -34.74 -4.98
CA VAL A 572 -13.72 -33.34 -4.58
C VAL A 572 -15.01 -32.56 -4.81
N ARG A 573 -15.72 -32.83 -5.91
CA ARG A 573 -17.02 -32.21 -6.19
C ARG A 573 -18.08 -32.58 -5.18
N ALA A 574 -18.25 -33.87 -4.89
CA ALA A 574 -19.23 -34.35 -3.93
C ALA A 574 -18.96 -33.78 -2.53
N MET A 575 -17.72 -33.82 -2.04
CA MET A 575 -17.39 -33.22 -0.74
C MET A 575 -17.58 -31.70 -0.73
N THR A 576 -17.29 -30.99 -1.83
CA THR A 576 -17.55 -29.54 -1.93
C THR A 576 -19.05 -29.25 -1.92
N GLN A 577 -19.87 -30.09 -2.56
CA GLN A 577 -21.33 -29.98 -2.54
C GLN A 577 -21.87 -30.21 -1.12
N ASP A 578 -21.38 -31.23 -0.41
CA ASP A 578 -21.80 -31.53 0.96
C ASP A 578 -21.53 -30.35 1.90
N LEU A 579 -20.35 -29.72 1.81
CA LEU A 579 -20.03 -28.51 2.57
C LEU A 579 -21.03 -27.38 2.31
N MET A 580 -21.34 -27.11 1.04
CA MET A 580 -22.28 -26.05 0.66
C MET A 580 -23.71 -26.38 1.08
N ALA A 581 -24.11 -27.66 1.09
CA ALA A 581 -25.42 -28.10 1.55
C ALA A 581 -25.59 -27.89 3.08
N VAL A 582 -24.53 -28.15 3.87
CA VAL A 582 -24.53 -27.85 5.30
C VAL A 582 -24.67 -26.34 5.52
N LEU A 583 -23.87 -25.51 4.84
CA LEU A 583 -24.00 -24.05 4.93
C LEU A 583 -25.38 -23.56 4.48
N GLU A 584 -25.95 -24.14 3.43
CA GLU A 584 -27.29 -23.78 2.97
C GLU A 584 -28.34 -24.02 4.05
N ARG A 585 -28.25 -25.15 4.78
CA ARG A 585 -29.14 -25.43 5.91
C ARG A 585 -29.03 -24.37 7.00
N GLU A 586 -27.81 -24.03 7.42
CA GLU A 586 -27.58 -22.97 8.43
C GLU A 586 -28.15 -21.61 8.02
N ILE A 587 -28.02 -21.27 6.74
CA ILE A 587 -28.57 -20.02 6.19
C ILE A 587 -30.09 -20.07 6.09
N ARG A 588 -30.69 -21.21 5.74
CA ARG A 588 -32.15 -21.33 5.68
C ARG A 588 -32.78 -21.17 7.07
N GLU A 589 -32.11 -21.65 8.11
CA GLU A 589 -32.56 -21.49 9.50
C GLU A 589 -32.47 -20.03 9.97
N GLN A 590 -31.32 -19.36 9.75
CA GLN A 590 -31.13 -17.98 10.17
C GLN A 590 -30.48 -17.13 9.06
N PRO A 591 -31.28 -16.67 8.06
CA PRO A 591 -30.74 -16.10 6.84
C PRO A 591 -29.98 -14.80 7.05
N TRP A 592 -30.31 -14.03 8.09
CA TRP A 592 -29.61 -12.77 8.39
C TRP A 592 -28.19 -12.97 8.95
N GLN A 593 -27.74 -14.19 9.25
CA GLN A 593 -26.39 -14.40 9.77
C GLN A 593 -25.32 -14.43 8.67
N TRP A 594 -25.72 -14.67 7.41
CA TRP A 594 -24.78 -14.74 6.29
C TRP A 594 -24.50 -13.39 5.63
N LEU A 595 -23.28 -13.20 5.11
CA LEU A 595 -22.86 -12.01 4.38
C LEU A 595 -23.42 -11.98 2.95
N TRP A 596 -24.66 -11.50 2.80
CA TRP A 596 -25.32 -11.38 1.49
C TRP A 596 -24.68 -10.36 0.55
N ALA A 597 -23.88 -9.42 1.06
CA ALA A 597 -23.26 -8.33 0.29
C ALA A 597 -22.19 -8.81 -0.73
N HIS A 598 -21.77 -10.08 -0.69
CA HIS A 598 -20.78 -10.62 -1.63
C HIS A 598 -21.42 -11.17 -2.91
N ARG A 599 -20.77 -10.99 -4.05
CA ARG A 599 -21.28 -11.46 -5.36
C ARG A 599 -21.02 -12.97 -5.56
N LYS A 600 -21.72 -13.84 -4.82
CA LYS A 600 -21.59 -15.31 -4.90
C LYS A 600 -21.92 -15.84 -6.30
N TRP A 601 -23.09 -15.49 -6.84
CA TRP A 601 -23.56 -15.92 -8.16
C TRP A 601 -23.09 -15.00 -9.31
N ARG A 602 -21.84 -14.55 -9.24
CA ARG A 602 -21.28 -13.72 -10.30
C ARG A 602 -21.17 -14.50 -11.61
N ARG A 603 -21.93 -14.08 -12.64
CA ARG A 603 -21.83 -14.62 -14.00
C ARG A 603 -20.42 -14.45 -14.59
N ARG A 604 -19.98 -15.42 -15.37
CA ARG A 604 -18.73 -15.34 -16.14
C ARG A 604 -18.87 -14.18 -17.12
N LYS A 605 -17.84 -13.34 -17.27
CA LYS A 605 -17.84 -12.39 -18.40
C LYS A 605 -17.81 -13.22 -19.68
N GLY A 606 -18.83 -13.09 -20.54
CA GLY A 606 -18.96 -13.86 -21.79
C GLY A 606 -19.71 -15.20 -21.66
N SER A 607 -20.59 -15.36 -20.67
CA SER A 607 -21.72 -16.29 -20.75
C SER A 607 -22.97 -15.44 -20.93
N GLU A 608 -23.68 -15.64 -22.04
CA GLU A 608 -24.99 -15.03 -22.31
C GLU A 608 -26.00 -15.33 -21.19
#